data_AF-A0A660MHA3-F1
#
_entry.id   AF-A0A660MHA3-F1
#
_cell.length_a   1.000
_cell.length_b   1.000
_cell.length_c   1.000
_cell.angle_alpha   90.00
_cell.angle_beta   90.00
_cell.angle_gamma   90.00
#
_symmetry.space_group_name_H-M   'P 1'
#
loop_
_entity.id
_entity.type
_entity.pdbx_description
1 polymer ?
#
loop_
_entity_poly.entity_id
_entity_poly.type
_entity_poly.pdbx_seq_one_letter_code
_entity_poly.pdbx_strand_id
1 'polypeptide(L)'
;MQIVLASASPRRALLLQMLGFDFTTAEPDVDETPLAGESAPEMVIRLACAKAAAVQPDFPEALLIAADTTVACDGTILGKPQDNAEALAMLRALSGRQHQVFTGLALRWRQALFTYVESSSVTMPEHPDALLRAYLA
;
A
#
# COMPACT_ATOMS: atom_id res chain seq x y z
N MET A 1 15.46 -14.60 -15.74
CA MET A 1 15.29 -13.18 -15.35
C MET A 1 14.98 -13.17 -13.86
N GLN A 2 15.78 -12.50 -13.04
CA GLN A 2 15.52 -12.44 -11.59
C GLN A 2 14.33 -11.51 -11.33
N ILE A 3 13.44 -11.92 -10.42
CA ILE A 3 12.35 -11.08 -9.91
C ILE A 3 12.69 -10.67 -8.48
N VAL A 4 12.55 -9.37 -8.18
CA VAL A 4 12.74 -8.82 -6.85
C VAL A 4 11.47 -8.13 -6.41
N LEU A 5 10.91 -8.55 -5.27
CA LEU A 5 9.84 -7.84 -4.60
C LEU A 5 10.44 -6.77 -3.69
N ALA A 6 10.30 -5.51 -4.09
CA ALA A 6 10.71 -4.33 -3.33
C ALA A 6 9.66 -4.01 -2.25
N SER A 7 9.54 -4.89 -1.25
CA SER A 7 8.63 -4.72 -0.12
C SER A 7 9.04 -5.55 1.08
N ALA A 8 8.93 -4.96 2.28
CA ALA A 8 8.98 -5.69 3.54
C ALA A 8 7.67 -6.42 3.90
N SER A 9 6.60 -6.28 3.11
CA SER A 9 5.28 -6.80 3.46
C SER A 9 5.21 -8.33 3.30
N PRO A 10 4.97 -9.10 4.38
CA PRO A 10 4.81 -10.55 4.29
C PRO A 10 3.60 -10.95 3.44
N ARG A 11 2.53 -10.14 3.48
CA ARG A 11 1.31 -10.36 2.67
C ARG A 11 1.60 -10.27 1.17
N ARG A 12 2.42 -9.30 0.73
CA ARG A 12 2.77 -9.15 -0.69
C ARG A 12 3.64 -10.30 -1.18
N ALA A 13 4.60 -10.74 -0.35
CA ALA A 13 5.41 -11.93 -0.65
C ALA A 13 4.52 -13.17 -0.80
N LEU A 14 3.59 -13.39 0.13
CA LEU A 14 2.64 -14.51 0.06
C LEU A 14 1.80 -14.46 -1.22
N LEU A 15 1.25 -13.30 -1.60
CA LEU A 15 0.47 -13.17 -2.83
C LEU A 15 1.28 -13.52 -4.08
N LEU A 16 2.52 -13.04 -4.16
CA LEU A 16 3.38 -13.30 -5.31
C LEU A 16 3.80 -14.78 -5.37
N GLN A 17 4.02 -15.41 -4.21
CA GLN A 17 4.28 -16.84 -4.09
C GLN A 17 3.07 -17.68 -4.51
N MET A 18 1.85 -17.28 -4.12
CA MET A 18 0.60 -17.94 -4.54
C MET A 18 0.39 -17.90 -6.05
N LEU A 19 0.91 -16.88 -6.72
CA LEU A 19 0.91 -16.77 -8.18
C LEU A 19 1.99 -17.66 -8.86
N GLY A 20 2.84 -18.34 -8.07
CA GLY A 20 3.84 -19.29 -8.56
C GLY A 20 5.14 -18.64 -9.05
N PHE A 21 5.42 -17.39 -8.66
CA PHE A 21 6.68 -16.75 -9.03
C PHE A 21 7.82 -17.12 -8.07
N ASP A 22 8.99 -17.36 -8.64
CA ASP A 22 10.25 -17.39 -7.91
C ASP A 22 10.83 -15.96 -7.84
N PHE A 23 11.05 -15.46 -6.62
CA PHE A 23 11.55 -14.10 -6.40
C PHE A 23 12.37 -14.01 -5.11
N THR A 24 13.14 -12.93 -5.00
CA THR A 24 13.78 -12.51 -3.75
C THR A 24 13.13 -11.23 -3.24
N THR A 25 13.20 -10.96 -1.94
CA THR A 25 12.68 -9.72 -1.34
C THR A 25 13.81 -8.73 -1.08
N ALA A 26 13.54 -7.45 -1.29
CA ALA A 26 14.38 -6.34 -0.85
C ALA A 26 13.51 -5.33 -0.12
N GLU A 27 14.00 -4.81 1.01
CA GLU A 27 13.30 -3.79 1.80
C GLU A 27 13.69 -2.40 1.30
N PRO A 28 12.77 -1.63 0.68
CA PRO A 28 13.08 -0.30 0.18
C PRO A 28 13.08 0.72 1.32
N ASP A 29 14.07 1.60 1.34
CA ASP A 29 14.11 2.78 2.22
C ASP A 29 13.55 4.00 1.47
N VAL A 30 12.32 4.41 1.82
CA VAL A 30 11.57 5.47 1.13
C VAL A 30 10.76 6.27 2.13
N ASP A 31 10.74 7.60 1.97
CA ASP A 31 9.82 8.48 2.68
C ASP A 31 8.38 8.29 2.17
N GLU A 32 7.53 7.72 3.02
CA GLU A 32 6.11 7.45 2.74
C GLU A 32 5.19 8.64 3.06
N THR A 33 5.74 9.79 3.46
CA THR A 33 4.94 10.97 3.81
C THR A 33 4.08 11.43 2.62
N PRO A 34 2.76 11.64 2.81
CA PRO A 34 1.90 12.19 1.76
C PRO A 34 2.34 13.60 1.35
N LEU A 35 2.29 13.91 0.05
CA LEU A 35 2.56 15.26 -0.44
C LEU A 35 1.32 16.17 -0.33
N ALA A 36 1.55 17.48 -0.24
CA ALA A 36 0.45 18.44 -0.18
C ALA A 36 -0.39 18.41 -1.46
N GLY A 37 -1.70 18.18 -1.31
CA GLY A 37 -2.65 18.10 -2.42
C GLY A 37 -2.60 16.80 -3.23
N GLU A 38 -1.82 15.81 -2.79
CA GLU A 38 -1.73 14.52 -3.46
C GLU A 38 -2.98 13.67 -3.23
N SER A 39 -3.58 13.16 -4.32
CA SER A 39 -4.69 12.23 -4.23
C SER A 39 -4.22 10.81 -3.87
N ALA A 40 -5.13 10.00 -3.33
CA ALA A 40 -4.84 8.60 -3.01
C ALA A 40 -4.23 7.78 -4.17
N PRO A 41 -4.78 7.81 -5.42
CA PRO A 41 -4.20 7.09 -6.55
C PRO A 41 -2.81 7.62 -6.95
N GLU A 42 -2.57 8.93 -6.86
CA GLU A 42 -1.26 9.53 -7.14
C GLU A 42 -0.22 9.09 -6.11
N MET A 43 -0.58 9.13 -4.82
CA MET A 43 0.29 8.71 -3.71
C MET A 43 0.74 7.26 -3.88
N VAL A 44 -0.17 6.33 -4.14
CA VAL A 44 0.20 4.91 -4.22
C VAL A 44 1.06 4.60 -5.45
N ILE A 45 0.87 5.30 -6.58
CA ILE A 45 1.80 5.21 -7.72
C ILE A 45 3.17 5.76 -7.36
N ARG A 46 3.23 6.98 -6.81
CA ARG A 46 4.50 7.63 -6.45
C ARG A 46 5.29 6.73 -5.52
N LEU A 47 4.66 6.22 -4.46
CA LEU A 47 5.31 5.36 -3.48
C LEU A 47 5.72 4.01 -4.07
N ALA A 48 4.89 3.37 -4.90
CA ALA A 48 5.29 2.14 -5.58
C ALA A 48 6.51 2.36 -6.49
N CYS A 49 6.53 3.44 -7.28
CA CYS A 49 7.66 3.82 -8.12
C CYS A 49 8.93 4.11 -7.31
N ALA A 50 8.80 4.86 -6.21
CA ALA A 50 9.91 5.20 -5.33
C ALA A 50 10.52 3.94 -4.69
N LYS A 51 9.68 2.99 -4.24
CA LYS A 51 10.13 1.70 -3.69
C LYS A 51 10.88 0.85 -4.70
N ALA A 52 10.38 0.75 -5.93
CA ALA A 52 11.10 0.07 -7.01
C ALA A 52 12.42 0.77 -7.35
N ALA A 53 12.45 2.10 -7.35
CA ALA A 53 13.66 2.87 -7.64
C ALA A 53 14.73 2.72 -6.54
N ALA A 54 14.33 2.68 -5.27
CA ALA A 54 15.23 2.60 -4.12
C ALA A 54 16.13 1.35 -4.15
N VAL A 55 15.59 0.22 -4.61
CA VAL A 55 16.34 -1.06 -4.68
C VAL A 55 17.02 -1.29 -6.04
N GLN A 56 16.76 -0.45 -7.04
CA GLN A 56 17.32 -0.65 -8.38
C GLN A 56 18.85 -0.73 -8.42
N PRO A 57 19.62 0.11 -7.69
CA PRO A 57 21.07 0.08 -7.73
C PRO A 57 21.66 -1.30 -7.37
N ASP A 58 21.02 -2.03 -6.47
CA ASP A 58 21.45 -3.36 -6.02
C ASP A 58 21.05 -4.48 -6.99
N PHE A 59 20.07 -4.22 -7.86
CA PHE A 59 19.48 -5.20 -8.78
C PHE A 59 19.26 -4.62 -10.19
N PRO A 60 20.33 -4.16 -10.88
CA PRO A 60 20.20 -3.39 -12.13
C PRO A 60 19.54 -4.14 -13.30
N GLU A 61 19.64 -5.47 -13.31
CA GLU A 61 19.11 -6.35 -14.37
C GLU A 61 17.84 -7.11 -13.98
N ALA A 62 17.37 -6.97 -12.73
CA ALA A 62 16.19 -7.66 -12.24
C ALA A 62 14.89 -6.95 -12.64
N LEU A 63 13.80 -7.72 -12.71
CA LEU A 63 12.45 -7.15 -12.70
C LEU A 63 12.08 -6.82 -11.26
N LEU A 64 11.92 -5.53 -10.97
CA LEU A 64 11.55 -5.02 -9.66
C LEU A 64 10.03 -4.87 -9.61
N ILE A 65 9.41 -5.49 -8.63
CA ILE A 65 7.97 -5.40 -8.35
C ILE A 65 7.82 -4.64 -7.04
N ALA A 66 7.11 -3.52 -7.06
CA ALA A 66 6.78 -2.75 -5.88
C ALA A 66 5.29 -2.44 -5.87
N ALA A 67 4.73 -2.32 -4.67
CA ALA A 67 3.36 -1.86 -4.51
C ALA A 67 3.22 -1.02 -3.24
N ASP A 68 2.27 -0.09 -3.31
CA ASP A 68 1.81 0.70 -2.17
C ASP A 68 0.29 0.64 -2.06
N THR A 69 -0.24 0.77 -0.84
CA THR A 69 -1.68 0.60 -0.59
C THR A 69 -2.12 1.62 0.44
N THR A 70 -3.19 2.35 0.15
CA THR A 70 -3.77 3.32 1.08
C THR A 70 -5.30 3.24 1.08
N VAL A 71 -5.91 3.72 2.16
CA VAL A 71 -7.36 3.82 2.31
C VAL A 71 -7.76 5.28 2.18
N ALA A 72 -8.83 5.57 1.44
CA ALA A 72 -9.42 6.88 1.39
C ALA A 72 -10.94 6.82 1.67
N CYS A 73 -11.42 7.74 2.48
CA CYS A 73 -12.84 7.91 2.80
C CYS A 73 -13.22 9.37 2.54
N ASP A 74 -14.25 9.61 1.72
CA ASP A 74 -14.65 10.95 1.24
C ASP A 74 -13.49 11.80 0.73
N GLY A 75 -12.56 11.20 -0.03
CA GLY A 75 -11.39 11.88 -0.57
C GLY A 75 -10.27 12.16 0.43
N THR A 76 -10.44 11.82 1.71
CA THR A 76 -9.39 11.94 2.74
C THR A 76 -8.60 10.64 2.84
N ILE A 77 -7.27 10.73 2.66
CA ILE A 77 -6.36 9.60 2.85
C ILE A 77 -6.24 9.30 4.34
N LEU A 78 -6.49 8.05 4.72
CA LEU A 78 -6.28 7.55 6.07
C LEU A 78 -4.89 6.92 6.15
N GLY A 79 -3.97 7.62 6.83
CA GLY A 79 -2.62 7.13 7.10
C GLY A 79 -2.58 6.02 8.17
N LYS A 80 -1.38 5.73 8.66
CA LYS A 80 -1.23 4.87 9.85
C LYS A 80 -1.60 5.69 11.09
N PRO A 81 -2.45 5.18 11.98
CA PRO A 81 -2.75 5.88 13.23
C PRO A 81 -1.50 5.93 14.11
N GLN A 82 -1.28 7.05 14.77
CA GLN A 82 -0.18 7.28 15.70
C GLN A 82 -0.43 6.64 17.06
N ASP A 83 -1.71 6.55 17.44
CA ASP A 83 -2.14 5.96 18.71
C ASP A 83 -3.54 5.31 18.61
N ASN A 84 -3.96 4.65 19.69
CA ASN A 84 -5.27 3.99 19.75
C ASN A 84 -6.45 4.96 19.68
N ALA A 85 -6.28 6.23 20.09
CA ALA A 85 -7.34 7.22 20.02
C ALA A 85 -7.60 7.63 18.57
N GLU A 86 -6.53 7.86 17.80
CA GLU A 86 -6.58 8.12 16.37
C GLU A 86 -7.10 6.90 15.60
N ALA A 87 -6.63 5.69 15.94
CA ALA A 87 -7.14 4.45 15.35
C ALA A 87 -8.65 4.29 15.56
N LEU A 88 -9.14 4.59 16.78
CA LEU A 88 -10.57 4.56 17.08
C LEU A 88 -11.35 5.63 16.29
N ALA A 89 -10.80 6.83 16.14
CA ALA A 89 -11.39 7.89 15.32
C ALA A 89 -11.49 7.47 13.85
N MET A 90 -10.44 6.86 13.28
CA MET A 90 -10.45 6.30 11.94
C MET A 90 -11.52 5.21 11.78
N LEU A 91 -11.58 4.24 12.71
CA LEU A 91 -12.59 3.17 12.67
C LEU A 91 -14.02 3.72 12.75
N ARG A 92 -14.28 4.72 13.59
CA ARG A 92 -15.57 5.40 13.65
C ARG A 92 -15.89 6.12 12.35
N ALA A 93 -14.91 6.76 11.73
CA ALA A 93 -15.08 7.44 10.45
C ALA A 93 -15.42 6.46 9.31
N LEU A 94 -14.98 5.20 9.41
CA LEU A 94 -15.29 4.14 8.44
C LEU A 94 -16.61 3.39 8.74
N SER A 95 -17.00 3.28 10.02
CA SER A 95 -18.18 2.52 10.47
C SER A 95 -19.47 2.98 9.78
N GLY A 96 -20.24 2.03 9.24
CA GLY A 96 -21.48 2.29 8.51
C GLY A 96 -21.30 2.94 7.15
N ARG A 97 -20.06 3.04 6.64
CA ARG A 97 -19.73 3.79 5.43
C ARG A 97 -18.94 2.97 4.43
N GLN A 98 -19.09 3.35 3.17
CA GLN A 98 -18.23 2.87 2.09
C GLN A 98 -16.98 3.75 2.00
N HIS A 99 -15.85 3.11 1.73
CA HIS A 99 -14.56 3.75 1.49
C HIS A 99 -13.82 3.01 0.38
N GLN A 100 -12.74 3.61 -0.11
CA GLN A 100 -11.94 3.04 -1.19
C GLN A 100 -10.56 2.63 -0.68
N VAL A 101 -10.12 1.46 -1.13
CA VAL A 101 -8.74 0.99 -0.94
C VAL A 101 -8.05 1.10 -2.29
N PHE A 102 -6.99 1.90 -2.37
CA PHE A 102 -6.18 2.07 -3.56
C PHE A 102 -4.90 1.26 -3.43
N THR A 103 -4.53 0.52 -4.47
CA THR A 103 -3.22 -0.14 -4.56
C THR A 103 -2.52 0.29 -5.84
N GLY A 104 -1.37 0.91 -5.70
CA GLY A 104 -0.46 1.24 -6.79
C GLY A 104 0.54 0.11 -6.97
N LEU A 105 0.78 -0.28 -8.22
CA LEU A 105 1.78 -1.26 -8.63
C LEU A 105 2.81 -0.56 -9.52
N ALA A 106 4.09 -0.88 -9.32
CA ALA A 106 5.18 -0.50 -10.21
C ALA A 106 5.98 -1.76 -10.59
N LEU A 107 6.15 -1.96 -11.89
CA LEU A 107 7.05 -2.94 -12.48
C LEU A 107 8.18 -2.18 -13.17
N ARG A 108 9.40 -2.33 -12.66
CA ARG A 108 10.58 -1.65 -13.20
C ARG A 108 11.58 -2.68 -13.70
N TRP A 109 12.03 -2.52 -14.93
CA TRP A 109 13.06 -3.36 -15.52
C TRP A 109 13.97 -2.51 -16.40
N ARG A 110 15.23 -2.35 -16.00
CA ARG A 110 16.20 -1.46 -16.65
C ARG A 110 15.64 -0.02 -16.75
N GLN A 111 15.38 0.46 -17.96
CA GLN A 111 14.80 1.78 -18.24
C GLN A 111 13.27 1.74 -18.40
N ALA A 112 12.68 0.54 -18.49
CA ALA A 112 11.24 0.39 -18.61
C ALA A 112 10.58 0.51 -17.24
N LEU A 113 9.48 1.27 -17.20
CA LEU A 113 8.62 1.41 -16.04
C LEU A 113 7.17 1.23 -16.49
N PHE A 114 6.48 0.30 -15.87
CA PHE A 114 5.05 0.10 -16.00
C PHE A 114 4.39 0.32 -14.65
N THR A 115 3.28 1.06 -14.63
CA THR A 115 2.53 1.35 -13.41
C THR A 115 1.05 1.08 -13.61
N TYR A 116 0.37 0.76 -12.52
CA TYR A 116 -1.06 0.52 -12.51
C TYR A 116 -1.66 0.92 -11.15
N VAL A 117 -2.89 1.43 -11.14
CA VAL A 117 -3.67 1.61 -9.91
C VAL A 117 -4.92 0.77 -9.99
N GLU A 118 -5.15 -0.02 -8.95
CA GLU A 118 -6.43 -0.68 -8.72
C GLU A 118 -7.11 -0.03 -7.53
N SER A 119 -8.45 0.10 -7.60
CA SER A 119 -9.27 0.57 -6.48
C SER A 119 -10.35 -0.44 -6.14
N SER A 120 -10.60 -0.67 -4.86
CA SER A 120 -11.66 -1.55 -4.38
C SER A 120 -12.55 -0.81 -3.39
N SER A 121 -13.87 -0.91 -3.58
CA SER A 121 -14.85 -0.37 -2.64
C SER A 121 -15.09 -1.34 -1.49
N VAL A 122 -14.92 -0.87 -0.26
CA VAL A 122 -15.15 -1.63 0.96
C VAL A 122 -16.26 -0.95 1.75
N THR A 123 -17.25 -1.70 2.19
CA THR A 123 -18.34 -1.19 3.04
C THR A 123 -18.20 -1.81 4.42
N MET A 124 -17.95 -0.97 5.41
CA MET A 124 -17.92 -1.40 6.81
C MET A 124 -19.35 -1.33 7.35
N PRO A 125 -19.90 -2.42 7.92
CA PRO A 125 -21.16 -2.36 8.65
C PRO A 125 -21.09 -1.32 9.77
N GLU A 126 -22.26 -0.85 10.21
CA GLU A 126 -22.30 -0.03 11.41
C GLU A 126 -21.94 -0.88 12.62
N HIS A 127 -20.96 -0.42 13.41
CA HIS A 127 -20.47 -1.12 14.58
C HIS A 127 -20.58 -0.26 15.84
N PRO A 128 -21.01 -0.84 16.97
CA PRO A 128 -21.06 -0.11 18.23
C PRO A 128 -19.65 0.22 18.73
N ASP A 129 -19.52 1.33 19.46
CA ASP A 129 -18.22 1.81 19.97
C ASP A 129 -17.48 0.76 20.81
N ALA A 130 -18.22 -0.07 21.56
CA ALA A 130 -17.67 -1.16 22.34
C ALA A 130 -16.92 -2.19 21.47
N LEU A 131 -17.44 -2.51 20.28
CA LEU A 131 -16.79 -3.43 19.35
C LEU A 131 -15.54 -2.81 18.71
N LEU A 132 -15.61 -1.53 18.33
CA LEU A 132 -14.46 -0.82 17.77
C LEU A 132 -13.30 -0.74 18.76
N ARG A 133 -13.60 -0.51 20.04
CA ARG A 133 -12.60 -0.53 21.12
C ARG A 133 -12.03 -1.92 21.35
N ALA A 134 -12.89 -2.94 21.34
CA ALA A 134 -12.45 -4.32 21.49
C ALA A 134 -11.54 -4.78 20.35
N TYR A 135 -11.73 -4.26 19.13
CA TYR A 135 -10.86 -4.51 17.98
C TYR A 135 -9.44 -3.92 18.14
N LEU A 136 -9.27 -2.89 18.96
CA LEU A 136 -7.99 -2.22 19.22
C LEU A 136 -7.24 -2.75 20.45
N ALA A 137 -7.87 -3.65 21.23
CA ALA A 137 -7.32 -4.24 22.45
C ALA A 137 -6.48 -5.48 22.14
#